data_AF-A0A836HI32-F1
#
_entry.id   AF-A0A836HI32-F1
#
_cell.length_a   1.000
_cell.length_b   1.000
_cell.length_c   1.000
_cell.angle_alpha   90.00
_cell.angle_beta   90.00
_cell.angle_gamma   90.00
#
_symmetry.space_group_name_H-M   'P 1'
#
loop_
_entity.id
_entity.type
_entity.pdbx_description
1 polymer ?
#
loop_
_entity_poly.entity_id
_entity_poly.type
_entity_poly.pdbx_seq_one_letter_code
_entity_poly.pdbx_strand_id
1 'polypeptide(L)'
;MNILLPLTMLILSWSLDSTDPDVQRRLLLIFTAAHIAIVFTATYLFFEIWRCADNTFIRVKDPYTDAESLQKHWEYDLGKLRELTVTKIGLPAAFSALLASLYGISFPLLLQSLNNPRAVYQSELFRVYVKGEKAEGELQRPWKEANMVPEWAKTLWSQSEKDSDKLVAGSGLGQESPTGVSKASRKRR
;
A
#
# COMPACT_ATOMS: atom_id res chain seq x y z
N MET A 1 12.05 5.57 -8.81
CA MET A 1 11.10 6.40 -9.58
C MET A 1 11.89 7.52 -10.25
N ASN A 2 11.77 7.72 -11.57
CA ASN A 2 12.49 8.81 -12.25
C ASN A 2 11.90 10.16 -11.83
N ILE A 3 12.68 11.01 -11.16
CA ILE A 3 12.28 12.34 -10.65
C ILE A 3 11.77 13.26 -11.77
N LEU A 4 12.16 12.98 -13.01
CA LEU A 4 11.69 13.68 -14.21
C LEU A 4 10.16 13.65 -14.38
N LEU A 5 9.49 12.54 -14.05
CA LEU A 5 8.05 12.40 -14.27
C LEU A 5 7.20 13.33 -13.37
N PRO A 6 7.39 13.37 -12.03
CA PRO A 6 6.68 14.33 -11.21
C PRO A 6 7.05 15.78 -11.54
N LEU A 7 8.31 16.05 -11.95
CA LEU A 7 8.75 17.39 -12.32
C LEU A 7 8.06 17.89 -13.60
N THR A 8 7.96 17.05 -14.63
CA THR A 8 7.27 17.44 -15.87
C THR A 8 5.78 17.64 -15.62
N MET A 9 5.15 16.82 -14.77
CA MET A 9 3.76 17.01 -14.37
C MET A 9 3.55 18.30 -13.57
N LEU A 10 4.52 18.71 -12.77
CA LEU A 10 4.43 19.96 -12.01
C LEU A 10 4.52 21.18 -12.93
N ILE A 11 5.44 21.16 -13.90
CA ILE A 11 5.54 22.22 -14.90
C ILE A 11 4.26 22.27 -15.75
N LEU A 12 3.72 21.11 -16.13
CA LEU A 12 2.46 21.02 -16.89
C LEU A 12 1.29 21.56 -16.07
N SER A 13 1.22 21.25 -14.77
CA SER A 13 0.12 21.74 -13.92
C SER A 13 0.18 23.26 -13.73
N TRP A 14 1.37 23.88 -13.69
CA TRP A 14 1.51 25.33 -13.67
C TRP A 14 1.12 26.00 -14.99
N SER A 15 1.23 25.28 -16.10
CA SER A 15 0.80 25.78 -17.42
C SER A 15 -0.71 25.73 -17.64
N LEU A 16 -1.43 24.96 -16.82
CA LEU A 16 -2.87 24.81 -16.92
C LEU A 16 -3.56 25.84 -16.04
N ASP A 17 -4.55 26.53 -16.59
CA ASP A 17 -5.43 27.39 -15.81
C ASP A 17 -6.35 26.52 -14.93
N SER A 18 -5.92 26.27 -13.70
CA SER A 18 -6.70 25.52 -12.72
C SER A 18 -7.93 26.28 -12.21
N THR A 19 -8.10 27.55 -12.59
CA THR A 19 -9.26 28.38 -12.22
C THR A 19 -10.43 28.22 -13.19
N ASP A 20 -10.17 27.73 -14.41
CA ASP A 20 -11.21 27.47 -15.41
C ASP A 20 -11.97 26.15 -15.10
N PRO A 21 -13.30 26.20 -14.88
CA PRO A 21 -14.11 25.01 -14.63
C PRO A 21 -14.09 24.00 -15.79
N ASP A 22 -13.89 24.43 -17.03
CA ASP A 22 -13.85 23.52 -18.18
C ASP A 22 -12.55 22.70 -18.22
N VAL A 23 -11.43 23.31 -17.84
CA VAL A 23 -10.14 22.60 -17.71
C VAL A 23 -10.23 21.55 -16.60
N GLN A 24 -10.77 21.91 -15.43
CA GLN A 24 -10.95 20.98 -14.32
C GLN A 24 -11.81 19.77 -14.69
N ARG A 25 -12.94 20.01 -15.40
CA ARG A 25 -13.81 18.93 -15.88
C ARG A 25 -13.10 17.99 -16.84
N ARG A 26 -12.31 18.51 -17.78
CA ARG A 26 -11.51 17.68 -18.71
C ARG A 26 -10.49 16.82 -17.97
N LEU A 27 -9.81 17.39 -16.98
CA LEU A 27 -8.84 16.65 -16.16
C LEU A 27 -9.51 15.53 -15.35
N LEU A 28 -10.67 15.81 -14.76
CA LEU A 28 -11.48 14.81 -14.07
C LEU A 28 -11.92 13.70 -15.03
N LEU A 29 -12.36 14.02 -16.25
CA LEU A 29 -12.73 13.01 -17.24
C LEU A 29 -11.55 12.09 -17.61
N ILE A 30 -10.36 12.64 -17.83
CA ILE A 30 -9.15 11.85 -18.12
C ILE A 30 -8.83 10.94 -16.94
N PHE A 31 -8.85 11.49 -15.72
CA PHE A 31 -8.62 10.75 -14.49
C PHE A 31 -9.62 9.60 -14.33
N THR A 32 -10.92 9.88 -14.50
CA THR A 32 -11.98 8.88 -14.40
C THR A 32 -11.82 7.81 -15.46
N ALA A 33 -11.53 8.17 -16.71
CA ALA A 33 -11.31 7.21 -17.79
C ALA A 33 -10.11 6.28 -17.47
N ALA A 34 -9.00 6.83 -16.98
CA ALA A 34 -7.84 6.05 -16.58
C ALA A 34 -8.18 5.07 -15.44
N HIS A 35 -8.95 5.50 -14.43
CA HIS A 35 -9.33 4.64 -13.30
C HIS A 35 -10.37 3.59 -13.69
N ILE A 36 -11.28 3.89 -14.62
CA ILE A 36 -12.19 2.88 -15.19
C ILE A 36 -11.37 1.76 -15.86
N ALA A 37 -10.36 2.10 -16.67
CA ALA A 37 -9.48 1.11 -17.29
C ALA A 37 -8.71 0.26 -16.25
N ILE A 38 -8.26 0.89 -15.16
CA ILE A 38 -7.63 0.17 -14.04
C ILE A 38 -8.60 -0.80 -13.38
N VAL A 39 -9.84 -0.38 -13.11
CA VAL A 39 -10.87 -1.24 -12.52
C VAL A 39 -11.16 -2.43 -13.42
N PHE A 40 -11.34 -2.23 -14.73
CA PHE A 40 -11.50 -3.34 -15.67
C PHE A 40 -10.33 -4.31 -15.64
N THR A 41 -9.10 -3.80 -15.59
CA THR A 41 -7.89 -4.62 -15.51
C THR A 41 -7.83 -5.40 -14.19
N ALA A 42 -8.17 -4.76 -13.07
CA ALA A 42 -8.20 -5.40 -11.76
C ALA A 42 -9.28 -6.50 -11.68
N THR A 43 -10.46 -6.26 -12.26
CA THR A 43 -11.52 -7.26 -12.36
C THR A 43 -11.08 -8.44 -13.23
N TYR A 44 -10.42 -8.19 -14.35
CA TYR A 44 -9.84 -9.26 -15.18
C TYR A 44 -8.83 -10.11 -14.39
N LEU A 45 -7.88 -9.46 -13.70
CA LEU A 45 -6.90 -10.16 -12.86
C LEU A 45 -7.57 -10.99 -11.76
N PHE A 46 -8.61 -10.45 -11.12
CA PHE A 46 -9.36 -11.18 -10.09
C PHE A 46 -9.95 -12.48 -10.65
N PHE A 47 -10.60 -12.43 -11.82
CA PHE A 47 -11.17 -13.61 -12.46
C PHE A 47 -10.10 -14.63 -12.86
N GLU A 48 -8.95 -14.17 -13.36
CA GLU A 48 -7.87 -15.07 -13.77
C GLU A 48 -7.22 -15.77 -12.58
N ILE A 49 -6.97 -15.05 -11.48
CA ILE A 49 -6.48 -15.63 -10.22
C ILE A 49 -7.49 -16.67 -9.69
N TRP A 50 -8.78 -16.32 -9.70
CA TRP A 50 -9.84 -17.21 -9.25
C TRP A 50 -9.92 -18.50 -10.09
N ARG A 51 -9.71 -18.38 -11.40
CA ARG A 51 -9.74 -19.52 -12.34
C ARG A 51 -8.51 -20.43 -12.19
N CYS A 52 -7.35 -19.87 -11.84
CA CYS A 52 -6.09 -20.62 -11.75
C CYS A 52 -6.10 -21.69 -10.65
N ALA A 53 -6.89 -21.51 -9.59
CA ALA A 53 -7.16 -22.50 -8.53
C ALA A 53 -5.92 -23.28 -8.02
N ASP A 54 -4.76 -22.63 -7.99
CA ASP A 54 -3.50 -23.27 -7.60
C ASP A 54 -3.44 -23.48 -6.08
N ASN A 55 -3.29 -24.74 -5.66
CA ASN A 55 -3.27 -25.14 -4.25
C ASN A 55 -1.84 -25.31 -3.69
N THR A 56 -0.82 -24.89 -4.42
CA THR A 56 0.55 -24.92 -3.92
C THR A 56 0.76 -23.88 -2.81
N PHE A 57 1.50 -24.28 -1.77
CA PHE A 57 1.76 -23.45 -0.60
C PHE A 57 3.07 -22.68 -0.74
N ILE A 58 3.08 -21.44 -0.27
CA ILE A 58 4.26 -20.59 -0.14
C ILE A 58 4.41 -20.09 1.28
N ARG A 59 5.67 -19.88 1.69
CA ARG A 59 5.99 -19.23 2.96
C ARG A 59 6.13 -17.73 2.70
N VAL A 60 5.28 -16.96 3.36
CA VAL A 60 5.27 -15.50 3.27
C VAL A 60 5.67 -14.95 4.62
N LYS A 61 6.73 -14.15 4.65
CA LYS A 61 7.16 -13.42 5.85
C LYS A 61 6.42 -12.09 5.89
N ASP A 62 5.73 -11.80 7.00
CA ASP A 62 5.09 -10.51 7.21
C ASP A 62 6.17 -9.43 7.41
N PRO A 63 6.15 -8.32 6.66
CA PRO A 63 7.17 -7.27 6.76
C PRO A 63 7.12 -6.48 8.08
N TYR A 64 6.05 -6.56 8.87
CA TYR A 64 5.87 -5.79 10.11
C TYR A 64 6.10 -6.63 11.36
N THR A 65 5.60 -7.86 11.38
CA THR A 65 5.71 -8.76 12.54
C THR A 65 6.81 -9.80 12.39
N ASP A 66 7.46 -9.87 11.23
CA ASP A 66 8.48 -10.87 10.89
C ASP A 66 7.99 -12.33 11.03
N ALA A 67 6.68 -12.52 11.20
CA ALA A 67 6.04 -13.81 11.35
C ALA A 67 5.94 -14.52 9.98
N GLU A 68 6.29 -15.80 9.93
CA GLU A 68 6.11 -16.62 8.75
C GLU A 68 4.69 -17.21 8.73
N SER A 69 3.97 -16.97 7.64
CA SER A 69 2.66 -17.59 7.39
C SER A 69 2.74 -18.48 6.17
N LEU A 70 2.10 -19.65 6.25
CA LEU A 70 1.89 -20.53 5.12
C LEU A 70 0.61 -20.09 4.40
N GLN A 71 0.74 -19.64 3.16
CA GLN A 71 -0.40 -19.17 2.35
C GLN A 71 -0.46 -19.94 1.03
N LYS A 72 -1.65 -20.10 0.47
CA LYS A 72 -1.79 -20.62 -0.90
C LYS A 72 -1.41 -19.56 -1.92
N HIS A 73 -0.96 -19.97 -3.10
CA HIS A 73 -0.62 -19.06 -4.19
C HIS A 73 -1.74 -18.08 -4.54
N TRP A 74 -2.98 -18.58 -4.69
CA TRP A 74 -4.11 -17.72 -5.05
C TRP A 74 -4.48 -16.74 -3.93
N GLU A 75 -4.33 -17.13 -2.65
CA GLU A 75 -4.59 -16.26 -1.49
C GLU A 75 -3.59 -15.10 -1.45
N TYR A 76 -2.32 -15.42 -1.70
CA TYR A 76 -1.26 -14.42 -1.81
C TYR A 76 -1.48 -13.45 -2.97
N ASP A 77 -1.77 -13.97 -4.16
CA ASP A 77 -2.01 -13.14 -5.35
C ASP A 77 -3.24 -12.24 -5.18
N LEU A 78 -4.31 -12.75 -4.56
CA LEU A 78 -5.49 -11.97 -4.24
C LEU A 78 -5.20 -10.87 -3.22
N GLY A 79 -4.38 -11.17 -2.19
CA GLY A 79 -3.90 -10.19 -1.23
C GLY A 79 -3.10 -9.07 -1.90
N LYS A 80 -2.21 -9.44 -2.83
CA LYS A 80 -1.42 -8.49 -3.62
C LYS A 80 -2.28 -7.66 -4.57
N LEU A 81 -3.33 -8.25 -5.14
CA LEU A 81 -4.27 -7.52 -5.99
C LEU A 81 -5.01 -6.45 -5.16
N ARG A 82 -5.51 -6.82 -3.98
CA ARG A 82 -6.14 -5.87 -3.05
C ARG A 82 -5.18 -4.77 -2.62
N GLU A 83 -3.95 -5.10 -2.26
CA GLU A 83 -2.93 -4.12 -1.88
C GLU A 83 -2.66 -3.13 -3.02
N LEU A 84 -2.53 -3.63 -4.26
CA LEU A 84 -2.32 -2.78 -5.43
C LEU A 84 -3.53 -1.88 -5.71
N THR A 85 -4.74 -2.43 -5.74
CA THR A 85 -5.93 -1.69 -6.16
C THR A 85 -6.47 -0.76 -5.08
N VAL A 86 -6.49 -1.19 -3.83
CA VAL A 86 -7.04 -0.41 -2.72
C VAL A 86 -5.99 0.50 -2.11
N THR A 87 -4.84 -0.06 -1.70
CA THR A 87 -3.86 0.69 -0.93
C THR A 87 -2.99 1.58 -1.82
N LYS A 88 -2.44 1.04 -2.91
CA LYS A 88 -1.49 1.79 -3.76
C LYS A 88 -2.17 2.72 -4.77
N ILE A 89 -3.37 2.39 -5.22
CA ILE A 89 -4.08 3.15 -6.26
C ILE A 89 -5.33 3.83 -5.69
N GLY A 90 -6.23 3.07 -5.08
CA GLY A 90 -7.57 3.54 -4.67
C GLY A 90 -7.55 4.64 -3.62
N LEU A 91 -6.79 4.46 -2.54
CA LEU A 91 -6.67 5.48 -1.47
C LEU A 91 -6.06 6.79 -2.00
N PRO A 92 -4.91 6.79 -2.71
CA PRO A 92 -4.39 8.01 -3.33
C PRO A 92 -5.35 8.63 -4.34
N ALA A 93 -6.04 7.82 -5.14
CA ALA A 93 -7.04 8.26 -6.12
C ALA A 93 -8.21 8.99 -5.48
N ALA A 94 -8.80 8.40 -4.43
CA ALA A 94 -9.88 9.00 -3.67
C ALA A 94 -9.44 10.33 -3.03
N PHE A 95 -8.24 10.36 -2.44
CA PHE A 95 -7.69 11.57 -1.85
C PHE A 95 -7.46 12.67 -2.89
N SER A 96 -6.96 12.33 -4.08
CA SER A 96 -6.72 13.31 -5.14
C SER A 96 -8.01 13.85 -5.75
N ALA A 97 -9.01 12.99 -5.93
CA ALA A 97 -10.33 13.42 -6.38
C ALA A 97 -10.99 14.36 -5.36
N LEU A 98 -10.84 14.08 -4.06
CA LEU A 98 -11.31 14.96 -2.99
C LEU A 98 -10.59 16.31 -3.01
N LEU A 99 -9.26 16.31 -3.12
CA LEU A 99 -8.46 17.54 -3.17
C LEU A 99 -8.81 18.41 -4.38
N ALA A 100 -9.01 17.80 -5.54
CA ALA A 100 -9.42 18.54 -6.73
C ALA A 100 -10.82 19.13 -6.57
N SER A 101 -11.75 18.37 -5.99
CA SER A 101 -13.14 18.81 -5.82
C SER A 101 -13.30 19.91 -4.77
N LEU A 102 -12.55 19.83 -3.65
CA LEU A 102 -12.67 20.78 -2.53
C LEU A 102 -11.76 22.00 -2.68
N TYR A 103 -10.54 21.80 -3.19
CA TYR A 103 -9.49 22.83 -3.19
C TYR A 103 -9.05 23.23 -4.61
N GLY A 104 -9.63 22.65 -5.66
CA GLY A 104 -9.24 22.94 -7.05
C GLY A 104 -7.83 22.46 -7.44
N ILE A 105 -7.18 21.68 -6.57
CA ILE A 105 -5.79 21.25 -6.78
C ILE A 105 -5.77 20.12 -7.82
N SER A 106 -5.39 20.48 -9.04
CA SER A 106 -5.44 19.57 -10.21
C SER A 106 -4.18 18.71 -10.40
N PHE A 107 -3.06 19.09 -9.77
CA PHE A 107 -1.78 18.38 -9.92
C PHE A 107 -1.84 16.89 -9.48
N PRO A 108 -2.43 16.53 -8.33
CA PRO A 108 -2.56 15.13 -7.92
C PRO A 108 -3.35 14.27 -8.92
N LEU A 109 -4.42 14.81 -9.52
CA LEU A 109 -5.20 14.12 -10.55
C LEU A 109 -4.35 13.79 -11.78
N LEU A 110 -3.60 14.77 -12.28
CA LEU A 110 -2.72 14.60 -13.43
C LEU A 110 -1.65 13.53 -13.17
N LEU A 111 -0.97 13.64 -12.03
CA LEU A 111 0.08 12.71 -11.65
C LEU A 111 -0.46 11.27 -11.58
N GLN A 112 -1.62 11.07 -10.96
CA GLN A 112 -2.22 9.75 -10.80
C GLN A 112 -2.81 9.18 -12.08
N SER A 113 -3.31 10.03 -12.96
CA SER A 113 -3.81 9.62 -14.28
C SER A 113 -2.72 8.93 -15.12
N LEU A 114 -1.44 9.28 -14.90
CA LEU A 114 -0.31 8.63 -15.57
C LEU A 114 0.36 7.55 -14.72
N ASN A 115 0.56 7.82 -13.43
CA ASN A 115 1.32 6.93 -12.56
C ASN A 115 0.55 5.64 -12.23
N ASN A 116 -0.77 5.72 -12.04
CA ASN A 116 -1.55 4.54 -11.64
C ASN A 116 -1.64 3.50 -12.78
N PRO A 117 -1.94 3.87 -14.04
CA PRO A 117 -1.88 2.90 -15.14
C PRO A 117 -0.49 2.29 -15.32
N ARG A 118 0.55 3.09 -15.18
CA ARG A 118 1.94 2.61 -15.22
C ARG A 118 2.22 1.62 -14.08
N ALA A 119 1.76 1.91 -12.86
CA ALA A 119 1.93 1.03 -11.70
C ALA A 119 1.22 -0.32 -11.91
N VAL A 120 0.03 -0.33 -12.50
CA VAL A 120 -0.66 -1.58 -12.88
C VAL A 120 0.14 -2.33 -13.93
N TYR A 121 0.55 -1.68 -15.01
CA TYR A 121 1.30 -2.32 -16.11
C TYR A 121 2.66 -2.92 -15.67
N GLN A 122 3.31 -2.27 -14.69
CA GLN A 122 4.58 -2.71 -14.11
C GLN A 122 4.40 -3.68 -12.93
N SER A 123 3.16 -3.96 -12.49
CA SER A 123 2.92 -4.88 -11.39
C SER A 123 3.22 -6.32 -11.79
N GLU A 124 3.72 -7.11 -10.83
CA GLU A 124 4.03 -8.53 -11.08
C GLU A 124 2.77 -9.32 -11.43
N LEU A 125 1.61 -8.96 -10.87
CA LEU A 125 0.32 -9.54 -11.22
C LEU A 125 -0.02 -9.34 -12.71
N PHE A 126 0.17 -8.13 -13.23
CA PHE A 126 -0.08 -7.86 -14.65
C PHE A 126 0.89 -8.64 -15.54
N ARG A 127 2.16 -8.73 -15.14
CA ARG A 127 3.18 -9.49 -15.89
C ARG A 127 2.88 -10.98 -15.93
N VAL A 128 2.48 -11.58 -14.81
CA VAL A 128 2.17 -13.00 -14.73
C VAL A 128 0.86 -13.33 -15.46
N TYR A 129 -0.22 -12.61 -15.19
CA TYR A 129 -1.56 -12.99 -15.66
C TYR A 129 -1.97 -12.37 -17.00
N VAL A 130 -1.50 -11.17 -17.32
CA VAL A 130 -1.86 -10.49 -18.59
C VAL A 130 -0.79 -10.70 -19.65
N LYS A 131 0.49 -10.56 -19.30
CA LYS A 131 1.60 -10.81 -20.25
C LYS A 131 1.98 -12.28 -20.36
N GLY A 132 1.55 -13.13 -19.43
CA GLY A 132 1.90 -14.55 -19.43
C GLY A 132 3.38 -14.81 -19.16
N GLU A 133 4.07 -13.88 -18.50
CA GLU A 133 5.47 -14.08 -18.12
C GLU A 133 5.56 -15.22 -17.09
N LYS A 134 6.54 -16.13 -17.28
CA LYS A 134 6.74 -17.26 -16.36
C LYS A 134 7.12 -16.75 -14.97
N ALA A 135 6.56 -17.38 -13.93
CA ALA A 135 6.83 -17.06 -12.53
C ALA A 135 8.20 -17.59 -12.05
N GLU A 136 9.26 -17.27 -12.79
CA GLU A 136 10.64 -17.67 -12.54
C GLU A 136 11.50 -16.42 -12.25
N GLY A 137 12.57 -16.57 -11.46
CA GLY A 137 13.48 -15.47 -11.14
C GLY A 137 12.80 -14.35 -10.35
N GLU A 138 12.71 -13.14 -10.92
CA GLU A 138 12.12 -11.97 -10.26
C GLU A 138 10.60 -12.08 -10.04
N LEU A 139 9.93 -12.88 -10.87
CA LEU A 139 8.48 -13.13 -10.79
C LEU A 139 8.13 -14.33 -9.90
N GLN A 140 9.14 -14.99 -9.31
CA GLN A 140 8.90 -16.07 -8.37
C GLN A 140 8.27 -15.51 -7.09
N ARG A 141 7.15 -16.11 -6.68
CA ARG A 141 6.47 -15.75 -5.43
C ARG A 141 7.25 -16.31 -4.22
N PRO A 142 7.28 -15.61 -3.08
CA PRO A 142 6.71 -14.29 -2.83
C PRO A 142 7.54 -13.17 -3.48
N TRP A 143 6.86 -12.18 -4.08
CA TRP A 143 7.52 -11.03 -4.70
C TRP A 143 8.17 -10.14 -3.66
N LYS A 144 9.33 -9.58 -4.01
CA LYS A 144 10.04 -8.60 -3.17
C LYS A 144 9.16 -7.36 -3.04
N GLU A 145 8.73 -7.06 -1.83
CA GLU A 145 8.07 -5.79 -1.56
C GLU A 145 9.08 -4.66 -1.67
N ALA A 146 8.74 -3.63 -2.45
CA ALA A 146 9.42 -2.35 -2.33
C ALA A 146 9.07 -1.79 -0.95
N ASN A 147 9.96 -2.01 0.02
CA ASN A 147 9.83 -1.55 1.41
C ASN A 147 9.26 -0.11 1.43
N MET A 148 8.03 0.03 1.92
CA MET A 148 7.36 1.34 2.03
C MET A 148 8.03 2.24 3.07
N VAL A 149 8.77 1.64 4.01
CA VAL A 149 9.56 2.34 5.02
C VAL A 149 11.03 2.32 4.59
N PRO A 150 11.64 3.48 4.31
CA PRO A 150 13.07 3.55 4.07
C PRO A 150 13.85 2.95 5.25
N GLU A 151 14.95 2.24 4.98
CA GLU A 151 15.77 1.61 6.03
C GLU A 151 16.21 2.61 7.11
N TRP A 152 16.51 3.86 6.72
CA TRP A 152 16.85 4.93 7.68
C TRP A 152 15.70 5.25 8.66
N ALA A 153 14.45 5.12 8.21
CA ALA A 153 13.29 5.37 9.05
C ALA A 153 13.06 4.19 10.00
N LYS A 154 13.24 2.95 9.55
CA LYS A 154 13.24 1.75 10.43
C LYS A 154 14.32 1.85 11.51
N THR A 155 15.52 2.31 11.16
CA THR A 155 16.60 2.51 12.15
C THR A 155 16.26 3.60 13.17
N LEU A 156 15.61 4.70 12.76
CA LEU A 156 15.18 5.75 13.69
C LEU A 156 14.09 5.26 14.64
N TRP A 157 13.07 4.55 14.14
CA TRP A 157 12.02 3.99 14.99
C TRP A 157 12.58 2.98 16.01
N SER A 158 13.41 2.03 15.57
CA SER A 158 14.03 1.07 16.47
C SER A 158 14.99 1.71 17.49
N GLN A 159 15.63 2.84 17.15
CA GLN A 159 16.43 3.60 18.09
C GLN A 159 15.56 4.34 19.12
N SER A 160 14.45 4.95 18.69
CA SER A 160 13.50 5.61 19.59
C SER A 160 12.83 4.65 20.58
N GLU A 161 12.57 3.41 20.16
CA GLU A 161 12.00 2.36 21.01
C GLU A 161 13.00 1.96 22.11
N LYS A 162 14.27 1.74 21.74
CA LYS A 162 15.36 1.46 22.70
C LYS A 162 15.62 2.60 23.67
N ASP A 163 15.55 3.85 23.21
CA ASP A 163 15.73 5.01 24.06
C ASP A 163 14.53 5.19 25.00
N SER A 164 13.31 4.89 24.54
CA SER A 164 12.10 4.88 25.38
C SER A 164 12.17 3.80 26.46
N ASP A 165 12.57 2.58 26.11
CA ASP A 165 12.77 1.49 27.06
C ASP A 165 13.83 1.81 28.12
N LYS A 166 14.92 2.48 27.72
CA LYS A 166 15.95 2.97 28.65
C LYS A 166 15.44 4.07 29.56
N LEU A 167 14.60 4.97 29.05
CA LEU A 167 13.99 6.02 29.86
C LEU A 167 13.00 5.44 30.87
N VAL A 168 12.19 4.46 30.47
CA VAL A 168 11.25 3.75 31.36
C VAL A 168 11.99 2.87 32.39
N ALA A 169 13.09 2.22 31.99
CA ALA A 169 13.92 1.45 32.92
C ALA A 169 14.76 2.33 33.86
N GLY A 170 15.15 3.53 33.41
CA GLY A 170 15.92 4.51 34.18
C GLY A 170 15.06 5.42 35.06
N SER A 171 13.81 5.68 34.67
CA SER A 171 12.80 6.29 35.53
C SER A 171 12.18 5.19 36.38
N GLY A 172 12.64 4.99 37.61
CA GLY A 172 12.13 3.95 38.52
C GLY A 172 10.65 4.07 38.91
N LEU A 173 9.73 3.98 37.95
CA LEU A 173 8.30 3.79 38.11
C LEU A 173 7.99 2.33 37.78
N GLY A 174 8.52 1.45 38.63
CA GLY A 174 8.07 0.08 38.72
C GLY A 174 6.64 0.05 39.23
N GLN A 175 5.78 -0.61 38.46
CA GLN A 175 4.59 -1.35 38.90
C GLN A 175 3.67 -0.70 39.95
N GLU A 176 2.57 -0.12 39.49
CA GLU A 176 1.28 -0.36 40.14
C GLU A 176 0.25 -0.76 39.07
N SER A 177 0.07 -2.07 38.92
CA SER A 177 -1.08 -2.65 38.21
C SER A 177 -2.32 -2.55 39.11
N PRO A 178 -3.46 -2.00 38.67
CA PRO A 178 -4.70 -2.11 39.41
C PRO A 178 -5.48 -3.33 38.90
N THR A 179 -5.23 -4.50 39.48
CA THR A 179 -6.18 -5.61 39.40
C THR A 179 -6.73 -5.89 40.77
N GLY A 180 -7.99 -5.53 40.97
CA GLY A 180 -8.75 -5.88 42.17
C GLY A 180 -9.13 -7.35 42.24
N VAL A 181 -9.81 -7.65 43.36
CA VAL A 181 -10.65 -8.81 43.67
C VAL A 181 -9.98 -9.99 44.40
N SER A 182 -10.14 -9.96 45.73
CA SER A 182 -10.71 -11.01 46.59
C SER A 182 -10.30 -12.47 46.37
N LYS A 183 -9.66 -13.06 47.38
CA LYS A 183 -10.23 -14.20 48.13
C LYS A 183 -9.52 -14.43 49.46
N ALA A 184 -10.35 -14.51 50.50
CA ALA A 184 -10.05 -14.93 51.85
C ALA A 184 -9.56 -16.39 51.95
N SER A 185 -8.83 -16.70 53.03
CA SER A 185 -8.79 -17.98 53.79
C SER A 185 -7.35 -18.26 54.27
N ARG A 186 -6.96 -18.15 55.55
CA ARG A 186 -7.32 -18.91 56.77
C ARG A 186 -6.10 -19.73 57.27
N LYS A 187 -5.60 -19.33 58.45
CA LYS A 187 -5.03 -20.13 59.57
C LYS A 187 -3.60 -20.72 59.56
N ARG A 188 -3.06 -20.59 60.79
CA ARG A 188 -1.95 -21.26 61.51
C ARG A 188 -0.59 -20.56 61.32
N ARG A 189 0.08 -20.11 62.39
CA ARG A 189 0.17 -20.64 63.75
C ARG A 189 0.30 -19.52 64.78
#